data_AF-A0A958DL81-F1
#
_entry.id   AF-A0A958DL81-F1
#
_cell.length_a   1.000
_cell.length_b   1.000
_cell.length_c   1.000
_cell.angle_alpha   90.00
_cell.angle_beta   90.00
_cell.angle_gamma   90.00
#
_symmetry.space_group_name_H-M   'P 1'
#
loop_
_entity.id
_entity.type
_entity.pdbx_description
1 polymer ?
#
loop_
_entity_poly.entity_id
_entity_poly.type
_entity_poly.pdbx_seq_one_letter_code
_entity_poly.pdbx_strand_id
1 'polypeptide(L)'
;MKVPFVDLKAQYQSIRNEILPQLEAVCENTSFVLGPFVKKFEEDFARFVGVKHALGVSNGTAADQLAIQSLIRPGDEVITTPNTFFATTEAITAAGGKIVFADIEADSYNIDPEKV
;
A
#
# COMPACT_ATOMS: atom_id res chain seq x y z
N MET A 1 -25.26 -24.17 0.83
CA MET A 1 -24.19 -23.57 1.65
C MET A 1 -23.58 -22.43 0.85
N LYS A 2 -23.41 -21.23 1.42
CA LYS A 2 -22.79 -20.08 0.75
C LYS A 2 -21.39 -19.90 1.33
N VAL A 3 -20.35 -20.04 0.51
CA VAL A 3 -18.96 -19.81 0.91
C VAL A 3 -18.59 -18.38 0.49
N PRO A 4 -18.32 -17.45 1.42
CA PRO A 4 -17.89 -16.10 1.07
C PRO A 4 -16.49 -16.12 0.46
N PHE A 5 -16.22 -15.21 -0.49
CA PHE A 5 -14.87 -15.05 -1.06
C PHE A 5 -13.85 -14.56 -0.03
N VAL A 6 -14.27 -13.63 0.85
CA VAL A 6 -13.51 -13.14 2.02
C VAL A 6 -14.49 -12.94 3.18
N ASP A 7 -14.18 -13.46 4.37
CA ASP A 7 -15.01 -13.32 5.59
C ASP A 7 -14.35 -12.40 6.62
N LEU A 8 -14.56 -11.09 6.47
CA LEU A 8 -14.04 -10.08 7.40
C LEU A 8 -14.71 -10.13 8.78
N LYS A 9 -15.92 -10.72 8.88
CA LYS A 9 -16.61 -10.86 10.16
C LYS A 9 -15.90 -11.88 11.03
N ALA A 10 -15.55 -13.03 10.46
CA ALA A 10 -14.77 -14.05 11.16
C ALA A 10 -13.41 -13.50 11.62
N GLN A 11 -12.71 -12.76 10.75
CA GLN A 11 -11.45 -12.10 11.10
C GLN A 11 -11.62 -11.10 12.26
N TYR A 12 -12.60 -10.19 12.19
CA TYR A 12 -12.84 -9.24 13.28
C TYR A 12 -13.14 -9.95 14.61
N GLN A 13 -13.93 -11.02 14.57
CA GLN A 13 -14.26 -11.80 15.77
C GLN A 13 -13.02 -12.42 16.43
N SER A 14 -12.02 -12.86 15.67
CA SER A 14 -10.81 -13.48 16.24
C SER A 14 -9.91 -12.47 16.96
N ILE A 15 -9.91 -11.20 16.55
CA ILE A 15 -9.05 -10.14 17.12
C ILE A 15 -9.82 -9.09 17.93
N ARG A 16 -11.12 -9.29 18.14
CA ARG A 16 -12.02 -8.30 18.77
C ARG A 16 -11.51 -7.82 20.13
N ASN A 17 -11.04 -8.74 20.97
CA ASN A 17 -10.59 -8.42 22.32
C ASN A 17 -9.25 -7.66 22.34
N GLU A 18 -8.48 -7.71 21.25
CA GLU A 18 -7.25 -6.95 21.08
C GLU A 18 -7.53 -5.56 20.51
N ILE A 19 -8.49 -5.42 19.58
CA ILE A 19 -8.82 -4.15 18.93
C ILE A 19 -9.57 -3.18 19.86
N LEU A 20 -10.58 -3.65 20.60
CA LEU A 20 -11.48 -2.76 21.34
C LEU A 20 -10.76 -1.84 22.35
N PRO A 21 -9.80 -2.34 23.16
CA PRO A 21 -9.06 -1.45 24.07
C PRO A 21 -8.21 -0.41 23.34
N GLN A 22 -7.69 -0.71 22.14
CA GLN A 22 -6.91 0.24 21.35
C GLN A 22 -7.78 1.34 20.75
N LEU A 23 -8.99 1.00 20.31
CA LEU A 23 -9.98 2.00 19.84
C LEU A 23 -10.37 2.95 20.98
N GLU A 24 -10.61 2.42 22.18
CA GLU A 24 -10.88 3.23 23.37
C GLU A 24 -9.72 4.18 23.68
N ALA A 25 -8.48 3.66 23.70
CA ALA A 25 -7.29 4.47 23.94
C ALA A 25 -7.10 5.60 22.90
N VAL A 26 -7.44 5.38 21.62
CA VAL A 26 -7.41 6.43 20.59
C VAL A 26 -8.44 7.53 20.91
N CYS A 27 -9.65 7.14 21.30
CA CYS A 27 -10.74 8.07 21.64
C CYS A 27 -10.44 8.87 22.92
N GLU A 28 -9.97 8.22 23.97
CA GLU A 28 -9.59 8.86 25.24
C GLU A 28 -8.51 9.93 25.03
N ASN A 29 -7.55 9.67 24.14
CA ASN A 29 -6.45 10.57 23.83
C ASN A 29 -6.76 11.55 22.68
N THR A 30 -7.97 11.53 22.10
CA THR A 30 -8.38 12.37 20.95
C THR A 30 -7.34 12.31 19.80
N SER A 31 -6.66 11.17 19.65
CA SER A 31 -5.46 11.03 18.81
C SER A 31 -5.82 10.61 17.39
N PHE A 32 -6.64 11.40 16.71
CA PHE A 32 -7.28 11.01 15.45
C PHE A 32 -6.43 11.25 14.19
N VAL A 33 -5.44 12.15 14.26
CA VAL A 33 -4.60 12.51 13.11
C VAL A 33 -3.16 12.64 13.56
N LEU A 34 -2.25 11.93 12.88
CA LEU A 34 -0.79 11.99 13.10
C LEU A 34 -0.37 11.83 14.57
N GLY A 35 -1.12 11.00 15.32
CA GLY A 35 -0.92 10.76 16.75
C GLY A 35 0.12 9.68 17.05
N PRO A 36 0.34 9.39 18.35
CA PRO A 36 1.35 8.42 18.79
C PRO A 36 1.11 7.00 18.27
N PHE A 37 -0.15 6.62 18.04
CA PHE A 37 -0.51 5.31 17.46
C PHE A 37 -0.02 5.15 16.01
N VAL A 38 -0.08 6.21 15.20
CA VAL A 38 0.45 6.21 13.82
C VAL A 38 1.96 6.08 13.85
N LYS A 39 2.64 6.90 14.66
CA LYS A 39 4.11 6.84 14.81
C LYS A 39 4.58 5.46 15.27
N LYS A 40 3.90 4.86 16.25
CA LYS A 40 4.21 3.52 16.72
C LYS A 40 4.02 2.48 15.60
N PHE A 41 2.94 2.58 14.84
CA PHE A 41 2.71 1.69 13.71
C PHE A 41 3.82 1.83 12.65
N GLU A 42 4.21 3.05 12.28
CA GLU A 42 5.31 3.29 11.33
C GLU A 42 6.63 2.69 11.82
N GLU A 43 6.98 2.87 13.09
CA GLU A 43 8.18 2.28 13.69
C GLU A 43 8.12 0.76 13.71
N ASP A 44 6.99 0.17 14.09
CA ASP A 44 6.78 -1.27 14.16
C ASP A 44 6.80 -1.89 12.74
N PHE A 45 6.17 -1.24 11.77
CA PHE A 45 6.09 -1.69 10.39
C PHE A 45 7.43 -1.58 9.66
N ALA A 46 8.18 -0.49 9.88
CA ALA A 46 9.54 -0.36 9.37
C ALA A 46 10.44 -1.50 9.87
N ARG A 47 10.33 -1.87 11.16
CA ARG A 47 11.04 -3.03 11.72
C ARG A 47 10.57 -4.35 11.15
N PHE A 48 9.26 -4.53 10.96
CA PHE A 48 8.69 -5.75 10.39
C PHE A 48 9.18 -6.01 8.96
N VAL A 49 9.22 -4.98 8.12
CA VAL A 49 9.70 -5.06 6.72
C VAL A 49 11.23 -5.09 6.63
N GLY A 50 11.94 -4.56 7.64
CA GLY A 50 13.40 -4.50 7.66
C GLY A 50 13.97 -3.26 6.97
N VAL A 51 13.24 -2.14 6.98
CA VAL A 51 13.64 -0.85 6.38
C VAL A 51 13.87 0.21 7.45
N LYS A 52 14.57 1.29 7.09
CA LYS A 52 14.87 2.40 8.02
C LYS A 52 13.65 3.26 8.35
N HIS A 53 12.72 3.40 7.41
CA HIS A 53 11.58 4.32 7.51
C HIS A 53 10.32 3.67 6.94
N ALA A 54 9.17 3.96 7.55
CA ALA A 54 7.85 3.76 6.99
C ALA A 54 7.04 5.04 7.18
N LEU A 55 6.14 5.34 6.25
CA LEU A 55 5.27 6.51 6.29
C LEU A 55 3.83 6.06 6.03
N GLY A 56 2.94 6.32 6.99
CA GLY A 56 1.52 6.05 6.88
C GLY A 56 0.83 7.08 5.99
N VAL A 57 0.08 6.60 5.00
CA VAL A 57 -0.74 7.41 4.10
C VAL A 57 -2.16 6.84 4.04
N SER A 58 -3.05 7.48 3.27
CA SER A 58 -4.48 7.15 3.27
C SER A 58 -4.83 5.82 2.60
N ASN A 59 -4.06 5.35 1.62
CA ASN A 59 -4.25 4.07 0.91
C ASN A 59 -3.04 3.73 0.02
N GLY A 60 -3.08 2.58 -0.67
CA GLY A 60 -2.02 2.13 -1.59
C GLY A 60 -1.77 3.07 -2.78
N THR A 61 -2.82 3.58 -3.43
CA THR A 61 -2.67 4.53 -4.55
C THR A 61 -1.96 5.81 -4.10
N ALA A 62 -2.28 6.34 -2.92
CA ALA A 62 -1.59 7.51 -2.37
C ALA A 62 -0.12 7.22 -2.04
N ALA A 63 0.21 5.98 -1.65
CA ALA A 63 1.59 5.56 -1.44
C ALA A 63 2.36 5.53 -2.76
N ASP A 64 1.79 4.92 -3.81
CA ASP A 64 2.40 4.87 -5.14
C ASP A 64 2.58 6.28 -5.73
N GLN A 65 1.57 7.13 -5.62
CA GLN A 65 1.64 8.52 -6.07
C GLN A 65 2.76 9.29 -5.38
N LEU A 66 2.82 9.24 -4.03
CA LEU A 66 3.85 9.95 -3.28
C LEU A 66 5.25 9.44 -3.62
N ALA A 67 5.42 8.11 -3.71
CA ALA A 67 6.69 7.49 -4.05
C ALA A 67 7.14 7.90 -5.46
N ILE A 68 6.28 7.73 -6.48
CA ILE A 68 6.64 8.04 -7.87
C ILE A 68 6.88 9.54 -8.06
N GLN A 69 6.02 10.41 -7.54
CA GLN A 69 6.20 11.86 -7.62
C GLN A 69 7.51 12.34 -6.98
N SER A 70 8.00 11.62 -5.96
CA SER A 70 9.28 11.96 -5.32
C SER A 70 10.51 11.53 -6.12
N LEU A 71 10.35 10.60 -7.08
CA LEU A 71 11.45 9.98 -7.81
C LEU A 71 11.59 10.49 -9.25
N ILE A 72 10.50 10.90 -9.89
CA ILE A 72 10.50 11.22 -11.33
C ILE A 72 10.17 12.68 -11.63
N ARG A 73 10.39 13.07 -12.88
CA ARG A 73 9.93 14.34 -13.47
C ARG A 73 8.96 14.08 -14.63
N PRO A 74 8.12 15.07 -14.98
CA PRO A 74 7.27 14.97 -16.16
C PRO A 74 8.08 14.64 -17.42
N GLY A 75 7.63 13.64 -18.17
CA GLY A 75 8.30 13.12 -19.36
C GLY A 75 9.25 11.94 -19.11
N ASP A 76 9.64 11.65 -17.86
CA ASP A 76 10.44 10.47 -17.54
C ASP A 76 9.66 9.19 -17.85
N GLU A 77 10.36 8.17 -18.35
CA GLU A 77 9.78 6.86 -18.62
C GLU A 77 9.82 5.99 -17.36
N VAL A 78 8.71 5.31 -17.07
CA VAL A 78 8.61 4.35 -15.96
C VAL A 78 8.14 3.01 -16.51
N ILE A 79 8.93 1.97 -16.26
CA ILE A 79 8.61 0.61 -16.66
C ILE A 79 7.62 0.01 -15.65
N THR A 80 6.55 -0.60 -16.15
CA THR A 80 5.61 -1.41 -15.37
C THR A 80 4.98 -2.47 -16.27
N THR A 81 4.03 -3.26 -15.77
CA THR A 81 3.34 -4.31 -16.52
C THR A 81 1.88 -3.96 -16.79
N PRO A 82 1.29 -4.34 -17.93
CA PRO A 82 -0.14 -4.17 -18.17
C PRO A 82 -1.00 -5.08 -17.28
N ASN A 83 -0.43 -6.16 -16.73
CA ASN A 83 -1.12 -7.05 -15.78
C ASN A 83 -0.89 -6.61 -14.33
N THR A 84 -1.39 -5.43 -13.98
CA THR A 84 -1.37 -4.88 -12.61
C THR A 84 -2.69 -4.17 -12.32
N PHE A 85 -2.95 -3.81 -11.07
CA PHE A 85 -4.09 -2.97 -10.75
C PHE A 85 -3.86 -1.54 -11.27
N PHE A 86 -4.94 -0.87 -11.71
CA PHE A 86 -4.87 0.45 -12.37
C PHE A 86 -4.13 1.53 -11.55
N ALA A 87 -4.14 1.44 -10.22
CA ALA A 87 -3.43 2.39 -9.34
C ALA A 87 -1.95 2.58 -9.74
N THR A 88 -1.28 1.53 -10.20
CA THR A 88 0.13 1.58 -10.61
C THR A 88 0.34 2.56 -11.77
N THR A 89 -0.50 2.49 -12.81
CA THR A 89 -0.39 3.35 -14.00
C THR A 89 -0.99 4.74 -13.76
N GLU A 90 -2.02 4.83 -12.92
CA GLU A 90 -2.56 6.10 -12.42
C GLU A 90 -1.48 6.93 -11.72
N ALA A 91 -0.69 6.33 -10.83
CA ALA A 91 0.36 7.04 -10.10
C ALA A 91 1.46 7.59 -11.02
N ILE A 92 1.89 6.81 -12.02
CA ILE A 92 2.89 7.23 -13.03
C ILE A 92 2.37 8.40 -13.85
N THR A 93 1.16 8.27 -14.39
CA THR A 93 0.57 9.31 -15.25
C THR A 93 0.24 10.58 -14.48
N ALA A 94 -0.22 10.46 -13.23
CA ALA A 94 -0.47 11.61 -12.35
C ALA A 94 0.82 12.40 -12.05
N ALA A 95 1.98 11.75 -12.03
CA ALA A 95 3.29 12.40 -11.91
C ALA A 95 3.82 12.98 -13.24
N GLY A 96 3.08 12.84 -14.35
CA GLY A 96 3.49 13.25 -15.70
C GLY A 96 4.47 12.29 -16.37
N GLY A 97 4.67 11.10 -15.81
CA GLY A 97 5.53 10.07 -16.39
C GLY A 97 4.91 9.39 -17.61
N LYS A 98 5.76 8.88 -18.50
CA LYS A 98 5.37 8.05 -19.64
C LYS A 98 5.51 6.58 -19.27
N ILE A 99 4.44 5.82 -19.46
CA ILE A 99 4.44 4.38 -19.17
C ILE A 99 5.14 3.62 -20.31
N VAL A 100 6.05 2.73 -19.94
CA VAL A 100 6.62 1.69 -20.83
C VAL A 100 6.21 0.34 -20.28
N PHE A 101 5.48 -0.45 -21.07
CA PHE A 101 4.98 -1.74 -20.63
C PHE A 101 5.99 -2.87 -20.94
N ALA A 102 6.33 -3.64 -19.92
CA ALA A 102 6.98 -4.94 -20.00
C ALA A 102 5.96 -6.04 -19.70
N ASP A 103 6.03 -7.15 -20.43
CA ASP A 103 5.07 -8.27 -20.28
C ASP A 103 5.33 -9.07 -18.99
N ILE A 104 4.49 -10.06 -18.72
CA ILE A 104 4.59 -10.93 -17.53
C ILE A 104 5.13 -12.32 -17.85
N GLU A 105 5.65 -13.00 -16.82
CA GLU A 105 5.81 -14.45 -16.84
C GLU A 105 4.44 -15.12 -16.62
N ALA A 106 4.13 -16.15 -17.41
CA ALA A 106 2.79 -16.76 -17.42
C ALA A 106 2.46 -17.59 -16.17
N ASP A 107 3.49 -18.02 -15.43
CA ASP A 107 3.38 -18.85 -14.22
C ASP A 107 3.27 -18.02 -12.94
N SER A 108 4.01 -16.90 -12.87
CA SER A 108 4.03 -16.02 -11.70
C SER A 108 3.03 -14.87 -11.80
N TYR A 109 2.62 -14.51 -13.02
CA TYR A 109 1.83 -13.31 -13.35
C TYR A 109 2.51 -11.98 -12.96
N ASN A 110 3.79 -12.02 -12.58
CA ASN A 110 4.61 -10.84 -12.31
C ASN A 110 5.34 -10.39 -13.58
N ILE A 111 5.84 -9.15 -13.56
CA ILE A 111 6.66 -8.58 -14.63
C ILE A 111 7.84 -9.49 -14.97
N ASP A 112 8.03 -9.81 -16.25
CA ASP A 112 9.12 -10.64 -16.76
C ASP A 112 10.43 -9.84 -16.73
N PRO A 113 11.43 -10.23 -15.92
CA PRO A 113 12.71 -9.52 -15.84
C PRO A 113 13.45 -9.45 -17.18
N GLU A 114 13.25 -10.40 -18.10
CA GLU A 114 13.88 -10.39 -19.43
C GLU A 114 13.19 -9.41 -20.41
N LYS A 115 12.10 -8.77 -19.98
CA LYS A 115 11.37 -7.73 -20.73
C LYS A 115 11.60 -6.32 -20.20
N VAL A 116 12.42 -6.15 -19.16
CA VAL A 116 12.76 -4.88 -18.50
C VAL A 116 14.15 -4.43 -18.94
#